data_AF-A0A350YH88-F1
#
_entry.id   AF-A0A350YH88-F1
#
_cell.length_a   1.000
_cell.length_b   1.000
_cell.length_c   1.000
_cell.angle_alpha   90.00
_cell.angle_beta   90.00
_cell.angle_gamma   90.00
#
_symmetry.space_group_name_H-M   'P 1'
#
loop_
_entity.id
_entity.type
_entity.pdbx_description
1 polymer ?
#
loop_
_entity_poly.entity_id
_entity_poly.type
_entity_poly.pdbx_seq_one_letter_code
_entity_poly.pdbx_strand_id
1 'polypeptide(L)'
;MTTPNLTMPYLVAAQAQKEVTHNEAMNDLDCLAQLCVTSRVLNTPPPTPADGDAYIVGAAPTGVWAGKAGQVAIYFSGWRYKTPKAGWLAFSRADNKFYVYNGTAWALLGGYV
;
A
#
# COMPACT_ATOMS: atom_id res chain seq x y z
N MET A 1 15.41 9.63 11.29
CA MET A 1 14.12 9.43 10.58
C MET A 1 14.06 7.98 10.14
N THR A 2 12.93 7.30 10.34
CA THR A 2 12.73 5.88 10.00
C THR A 2 11.44 5.70 9.22
N THR A 3 11.25 4.54 8.58
CA THR A 3 9.96 4.16 7.99
C THR A 3 8.88 3.95 9.06
N PRO A 4 7.59 4.12 8.72
CA PRO A 4 6.51 4.14 9.69
C PRO A 4 6.15 2.75 10.26
N ASN A 5 6.19 1.67 9.46
CA ASN A 5 5.70 0.36 9.91
C ASN A 5 6.81 -0.53 10.50
N LEU A 6 7.95 -0.63 9.82
CA LEU A 6 9.06 -1.53 10.14
C LEU A 6 10.27 -0.80 10.75
N THR A 7 10.14 0.51 11.01
CA THR A 7 11.18 1.34 11.65
C THR A 7 12.57 1.23 11.00
N MET A 8 12.62 1.05 9.68
CA MET A 8 13.86 0.94 8.93
C MET A 8 14.56 2.31 8.85
N PRO A 9 15.89 2.38 9.04
CA PRO A 9 16.62 3.64 9.04
C PRO A 9 16.80 4.19 7.61
N TYR A 10 16.50 5.49 7.43
CA TYR A 10 16.79 6.16 6.16
C TYR A 10 18.26 6.52 6.00
N LEU A 11 18.69 6.59 4.73
CA LEU A 11 19.96 7.22 4.39
C LEU A 11 19.85 8.73 4.65
N VAL A 12 20.86 9.27 5.34
CA VAL A 12 21.01 10.71 5.60
C VAL A 12 21.26 11.47 4.29
N ALA A 13 20.66 12.66 4.19
CA ALA A 13 20.82 13.55 3.04
C ALA A 13 22.27 14.01 2.87
N ALA A 14 22.63 14.40 1.64
CA ALA A 14 23.93 14.95 1.21
C ALA A 14 24.89 13.99 0.47
N GLN A 15 24.38 12.92 -0.16
CA GLN A 15 25.19 12.09 -1.07
C GLN A 15 24.70 12.15 -2.52
N ALA A 16 24.61 13.36 -3.08
CA ALA A 16 24.20 13.59 -4.48
C ALA A 16 22.77 13.08 -4.81
N GLN A 17 21.85 13.19 -3.85
CA GLN A 17 20.42 12.88 -4.00
C GLN A 17 20.07 11.41 -4.29
N LYS A 18 21.02 10.48 -4.30
CA LYS A 18 20.71 9.03 -4.41
C LYS A 18 19.90 8.53 -3.21
N GLU A 19 20.02 9.21 -2.07
CA GLU A 19 19.22 8.97 -0.88
C GLU A 19 17.72 9.13 -1.15
N VAL A 20 17.31 9.98 -2.09
CA VAL A 20 15.89 10.25 -2.38
C VAL A 20 15.24 8.99 -2.93
N THR A 21 15.76 8.49 -4.06
CA THR A 21 15.24 7.28 -4.71
C THR A 21 15.37 6.04 -3.81
N HIS A 22 16.45 5.94 -3.03
CA HIS A 22 16.62 4.82 -2.09
C HIS A 22 15.60 4.87 -0.94
N ASN A 23 15.41 6.03 -0.31
CA ASN A 23 14.46 6.19 0.78
C ASN A 23 13.00 6.03 0.29
N GLU A 24 12.70 6.41 -0.95
CA GLU A 24 11.41 6.10 -1.59
C GLU A 24 11.19 4.59 -1.76
N ALA A 25 12.19 3.87 -2.28
CA ALA A 25 12.11 2.40 -2.38
C ALA A 25 11.97 1.73 -1.00
N MET A 26 12.60 2.30 0.03
CA MET A 26 12.49 1.81 1.41
C MET A 26 11.08 2.00 1.98
N ASN A 27 10.42 3.12 1.67
CA ASN A 27 9.01 3.32 2.01
C ASN A 27 8.08 2.32 1.33
N ASP A 28 8.35 1.99 0.07
CA ASP A 28 7.58 0.98 -0.64
C ASP A 28 7.76 -0.40 0.01
N LEU A 29 9.01 -0.77 0.35
CA LEU A 29 9.32 -2.03 1.01
C LEU A 29 8.68 -2.12 2.41
N ASP A 30 8.68 -1.03 3.16
CA ASP A 30 8.08 -0.94 4.50
C ASP A 30 6.62 -1.37 4.51
N CYS A 31 5.86 -0.93 3.51
CA CYS A 31 4.46 -1.28 3.38
C CYS A 31 4.27 -2.65 2.71
N LEU A 32 5.01 -2.96 1.64
CA LEU A 32 4.77 -4.17 0.84
C LEU A 32 5.29 -5.45 1.49
N ALA A 33 6.31 -5.39 2.33
CA ALA A 33 6.89 -6.58 2.98
C ALA A 33 5.90 -7.27 3.93
N GLN A 34 5.06 -6.49 4.61
CA GLN A 34 3.99 -6.99 5.48
C GLN A 34 2.69 -6.25 5.17
N LEU A 35 2.24 -6.33 3.91
CA LEU A 35 1.11 -5.55 3.42
C LEU A 35 -0.15 -5.77 4.27
N CYS A 36 -0.45 -4.76 5.07
CA CYS A 36 -1.55 -4.74 6.03
C CYS A 36 -2.42 -3.52 5.72
N VAL A 37 -3.55 -3.75 5.06
CA VAL A 37 -4.44 -2.70 4.58
C VAL A 37 -5.56 -2.44 5.58
N THR A 38 -5.89 -1.17 5.78
CA THR A 38 -7.00 -0.75 6.64
C THR A 38 -8.33 -1.20 6.05
N SER A 39 -8.51 -1.11 4.73
CA SER A 39 -9.70 -1.59 4.03
C SER A 39 -9.40 -1.94 2.57
N ARG A 40 -10.24 -2.80 1.98
CA ARG A 40 -10.16 -3.17 0.54
C ARG A 40 -11.32 -2.70 -0.34
N VAL A 41 -12.36 -2.14 0.27
CA VAL A 41 -13.63 -1.81 -0.40
C VAL A 41 -13.86 -0.30 -0.48
N LEU A 42 -12.94 0.48 0.09
CA LEU A 42 -13.09 1.92 0.14
C LEU A 42 -12.84 2.53 -1.24
N ASN A 43 -13.77 3.36 -1.69
CA ASN A 43 -13.69 4.04 -2.99
C ASN A 43 -13.20 5.49 -2.86
N THR A 44 -13.39 6.10 -1.69
CA THR A 44 -13.03 7.49 -1.43
C THR A 44 -11.92 7.52 -0.39
N PRO A 45 -10.79 8.21 -0.65
CA PRO A 45 -9.72 8.32 0.33
C PRO A 45 -10.23 8.87 1.66
N PRO A 46 -9.75 8.36 2.81
CA PRO A 46 -10.00 9.00 4.09
C PRO A 46 -9.52 10.46 4.07
N PRO A 47 -10.20 11.38 4.76
CA PRO A 47 -9.81 12.79 4.78
C PRO A 47 -8.51 13.03 5.56
N THR A 48 -8.16 12.14 6.48
CA THR A 48 -6.98 12.26 7.37
C THR A 48 -6.22 10.92 7.45
N PRO A 49 -5.56 10.49 6.36
CA PRO A 49 -4.73 9.28 6.39
C PRO A 49 -3.45 9.53 7.19
N ALA A 50 -2.97 8.51 7.90
CA ALA A 50 -1.69 8.54 8.61
C ALA A 50 -0.57 7.95 7.76
N ASP A 51 0.67 8.38 7.99
CA ASP A 51 1.83 7.79 7.30
C ASP A 51 1.94 6.30 7.64
N GLY A 52 2.11 5.47 6.61
CA GLY A 52 2.11 4.02 6.71
C GLY A 52 0.74 3.37 6.47
N ASP A 53 -0.35 4.14 6.43
CA ASP A 53 -1.67 3.61 6.09
C ASP A 53 -1.68 3.04 4.66
N ALA A 54 -2.29 1.88 4.51
CA ALA A 54 -2.46 1.22 3.22
C ALA A 54 -3.92 0.83 2.98
N TYR A 55 -4.35 0.86 1.73
CA TYR A 55 -5.70 0.50 1.30
C TYR A 55 -5.61 -0.27 -0.02
N ILE A 56 -6.50 -1.22 -0.24
CA ILE A 56 -6.81 -1.67 -1.61
C ILE A 56 -7.94 -0.78 -2.11
N VAL A 57 -7.70 -0.07 -3.20
CA VAL A 57 -8.66 0.85 -3.79
C VAL A 57 -9.83 0.04 -4.35
N GLY A 58 -11.05 0.42 -3.96
CA GLY A 58 -12.28 -0.23 -4.39
C GLY A 58 -12.54 -0.11 -5.90
N ALA A 59 -13.64 -0.71 -6.36
CA ALA A 59 -13.95 -0.84 -7.78
C ALA A 59 -14.40 0.48 -8.46
N ALA A 60 -14.88 1.46 -7.70
CA ALA A 60 -15.43 2.71 -8.21
C ALA A 60 -14.77 3.93 -7.53
N PRO A 61 -13.45 4.12 -7.69
CA PRO A 61 -12.73 5.09 -6.90
C PRO A 61 -13.04 6.54 -7.29
N THR A 62 -12.97 7.43 -6.31
CA THR A 62 -13.32 8.85 -6.45
C THR A 62 -12.17 9.77 -6.03
N GLY A 63 -12.28 11.06 -6.35
CA GLY A 63 -11.29 12.06 -5.96
C GLY A 63 -9.88 11.71 -6.47
N VAL A 64 -8.88 11.81 -5.59
CA VAL A 64 -7.48 11.49 -5.93
C VAL A 64 -7.24 10.00 -6.23
N TRP A 65 -8.18 9.11 -5.88
CA TRP A 65 -8.10 7.69 -6.19
C TRP A 65 -8.68 7.34 -7.58
N ALA A 66 -9.29 8.29 -8.30
CA ALA A 66 -9.89 8.04 -9.59
C ALA A 66 -8.90 7.37 -10.57
N GLY A 67 -9.35 6.29 -11.23
CA GLY A 67 -8.52 5.50 -12.15
C GLY A 67 -7.51 4.56 -11.48
N LYS A 68 -7.56 4.37 -10.15
CA LYS A 68 -6.64 3.51 -9.38
C LYS A 68 -7.31 2.23 -8.85
N ALA A 69 -8.42 1.81 -9.43
CA ALA A 69 -9.20 0.67 -8.96
C ALA A 69 -8.34 -0.59 -8.83
N GLY A 70 -8.47 -1.30 -7.71
CA GLY A 70 -7.73 -2.53 -7.42
C GLY A 70 -6.24 -2.36 -7.06
N GLN A 71 -5.68 -1.15 -7.18
CA GLN A 71 -4.31 -0.87 -6.77
C GLN A 71 -4.19 -0.78 -5.24
N VAL A 72 -2.98 -0.99 -4.74
CA VAL A 72 -2.64 -0.71 -3.34
C VAL A 72 -2.28 0.76 -3.23
N ALA A 73 -3.09 1.54 -2.50
CA ALA A 73 -2.81 2.92 -2.14
C ALA A 73 -2.11 2.97 -0.79
N ILE A 74 -0.94 3.59 -0.72
CA ILE A 74 -0.11 3.75 0.47
C ILE A 74 0.03 5.23 0.74
N TYR A 75 -0.18 5.67 1.97
CA TYR A 75 0.00 7.06 2.36
C TYR A 75 1.36 7.26 3.04
N PHE A 76 2.15 8.18 2.50
CA PHE A 76 3.38 8.66 3.12
C PHE A 76 3.65 10.09 2.65
N SER A 77 3.21 11.08 3.44
CA SER A 77 3.22 12.50 3.06
C SER A 77 2.62 12.76 1.67
N GLY A 78 1.65 11.93 1.26
CA GLY A 78 1.10 11.85 -0.09
C GLY A 78 0.73 10.43 -0.49
N TRP A 79 -0.19 10.29 -1.46
CA TRP A 79 -0.64 8.99 -1.94
C TRP A 79 0.34 8.40 -2.95
N ARG A 80 0.71 7.14 -2.73
CA ARG A 80 1.48 6.31 -3.66
C ARG A 80 0.64 5.10 -4.05
N TYR A 81 0.69 4.73 -5.33
CA TYR A 81 -0.11 3.62 -5.84
C TYR A 81 0.80 2.53 -6.37
N LYS A 82 0.54 1.29 -5.96
CA LYS A 82 1.25 0.09 -6.44
C LYS A 82 0.27 -0.81 -7.16
N THR A 83 0.64 -1.18 -8.38
CA THR A 83 -0.10 -2.18 -9.16
C THR A 83 0.27 -3.56 -8.62
N PRO A 84 -0.69 -4.34 -8.08
CA PRO A 84 -0.40 -5.66 -7.56
C PRO A 84 0.00 -6.62 -8.68
N LYS A 85 0.85 -7.59 -8.34
CA LYS A 85 1.21 -8.71 -9.22
C LYS A 85 0.56 -9.99 -8.68
N ALA A 86 0.33 -10.96 -9.55
CA ALA A 86 -0.22 -12.25 -9.13
C ALA A 86 0.63 -12.85 -7.99
N GLY A 87 -0.04 -13.37 -6.96
CA GLY A 87 0.59 -13.91 -5.75
C GLY A 87 0.86 -12.89 -4.63
N TRP A 88 0.60 -11.60 -4.84
CA TRP A 88 0.68 -10.62 -3.74
C TRP A 88 -0.32 -10.94 -2.65
N LEU A 89 0.14 -10.92 -1.40
CA LEU A 89 -0.68 -11.14 -0.21
C LEU A 89 -0.93 -9.81 0.49
N ALA A 90 -2.15 -9.62 0.98
CA ALA A 90 -2.54 -8.49 1.82
C ALA A 90 -3.43 -8.97 2.96
N PHE A 91 -3.12 -8.55 4.19
CA PHE A 91 -4.02 -8.69 5.31
C PHE A 91 -4.95 -7.47 5.39
N SER A 92 -6.26 -7.68 5.46
CA SER A 92 -7.23 -6.60 5.63
C SER A 92 -7.67 -6.50 7.09
N ARG A 93 -7.42 -5.36 7.73
CA ARG A 93 -7.80 -5.07 9.12
C ARG A 93 -9.32 -4.91 9.29
N ALA A 94 -10.01 -4.47 8.23
CA ALA A 94 -11.47 -4.27 8.27
C ALA A 94 -12.26 -5.57 8.53
N ASP A 95 -11.76 -6.71 8.05
CA ASP A 95 -12.45 -8.00 8.11
C ASP A 95 -11.56 -9.16 8.60
N ASN A 96 -10.34 -8.85 9.05
CA ASN A 96 -9.35 -9.78 9.62
C ASN A 96 -9.06 -11.00 8.73
N LYS A 97 -8.87 -10.75 7.43
CA LYS A 97 -8.67 -11.81 6.42
C LYS A 97 -7.47 -11.54 5.53
N PHE A 98 -6.84 -12.63 5.08
CA PHE A 98 -5.82 -12.59 4.03
C PHE A 98 -6.45 -12.65 2.65
N TYR A 99 -6.01 -11.75 1.79
CA TYR A 99 -6.34 -11.70 0.39
C TYR A 99 -5.10 -11.93 -0.46
N VAL A 100 -5.28 -12.60 -1.59
CA VAL A 100 -4.25 -12.81 -2.59
C VAL A 100 -4.70 -12.22 -3.91
N TYR A 101 -3.81 -11.51 -4.59
CA TYR A 101 -4.09 -11.04 -5.95
C TYR A 101 -3.89 -12.18 -6.94
N ASN A 102 -4.93 -12.59 -7.66
CA ASN A 102 -4.90 -13.73 -8.60
C ASN A 102 -4.39 -13.34 -10.01
N GLY A 103 -3.93 -12.10 -10.19
CA GLY A 103 -3.54 -11.55 -11.50
C GLY A 103 -4.63 -10.70 -12.16
N THR A 104 -5.87 -10.77 -11.67
CA THR A 104 -6.98 -9.92 -12.14
C THR A 104 -7.66 -9.17 -10.98
N ALA A 105 -7.87 -9.84 -9.85
CA ALA A 105 -8.54 -9.29 -8.68
C ALA A 105 -7.96 -9.82 -7.37
N TRP A 106 -8.23 -9.09 -6.28
CA TRP A 106 -7.98 -9.55 -4.92
C TRP A 106 -9.05 -10.54 -4.49
N ALA A 107 -8.64 -11.78 -4.21
CA ALA A 107 -9.50 -12.87 -3.77
C ALA A 107 -9.13 -13.30 -2.35
N LEU A 108 -10.09 -13.85 -1.60
CA LEU A 108 -9.83 -14.38 -0.26
C LEU A 108 -8.88 -15.58 -0.36
N LEU A 109 -7.83 -15.62 0.45
CA LEU A 109 -6.84 -16.71 0.42
C LEU A 109 -7.48 -18.08 0.67
N GLY A 110 -8.43 -18.17 1.61
CA GLY A 110 -9.19 -19.40 1.88
C GLY A 110 -10.17 -19.83 0.78
N GLY A 111 -10.37 -19.00 -0.26
CA GLY A 111 -11.14 -19.32 -1.46
C GLY A 111 -10.29 -19.42 -2.72
N TYR A 112 -8.96 -19.46 -2.58
CA TYR A 112 -8.02 -19.60 -3.68
C TYR A 112 -7.91 -21.10 -4.05
N VAL A 113 -8.68 -21.52 -5.05
CA VAL A 113 -8.65 -22.88 -5.62
C VAL A 113 -8.11 -22.80 -7.05
#